data_AF-A0A945QUG2-F1
#
_entry.id   AF-A0A945QUG2-F1
#
_cell.length_a   1.000
_cell.length_b   1.000
_cell.length_c   1.000
_cell.angle_alpha   90.00
_cell.angle_beta   90.00
_cell.angle_gamma   90.00
#
_symmetry.space_group_name_H-M   'P 1'
#
loop_
_entity.id
_entity.type
_entity.pdbx_description
1 polymer ?
#
loop_
_entity_poly.entity_id
_entity_poly.type
_entity_poly.pdbx_seq_one_letter_code
_entity_poly.pdbx_strand_id
1 'polypeptide(L)'
;MSQYQTITSTLPFASPGRFYKGNLHTHCTRSDGDYPVAEVVRCYRDKGYDFLAISDHFLERYDYPITDTRAFRSEAFTTLIAAELHAGKLLNDELWHVLAVGLPLDFPPKGVDEGIVALAERAF
;
A
#
# COMPACT_ATOMS: atom_id res chain seq x y z
N MET A 1 -7.90 -33.11 41.23
CA MET A 1 -8.81 -32.35 40.36
C MET A 1 -8.02 -31.18 39.81
N SER A 2 -7.48 -31.31 38.59
CA SER A 2 -6.64 -30.29 37.97
C SER A 2 -7.51 -29.15 37.44
N GLN A 3 -7.29 -27.93 37.92
CA GLN A 3 -7.96 -26.74 37.43
C GLN A 3 -7.36 -26.37 36.07
N TYR A 4 -8.07 -26.69 34.99
CA TYR A 4 -7.74 -26.14 33.67
C TYR A 4 -8.11 -24.67 33.66
N GLN A 5 -7.09 -23.82 33.74
CA GLN A 5 -7.23 -22.38 33.55
C GLN A 5 -7.55 -22.14 32.08
N THR A 6 -8.80 -21.74 31.79
CA THR A 6 -9.21 -21.30 30.46
C THR A 6 -8.32 -20.14 30.06
N ILE A 7 -7.38 -20.37 29.14
CA ILE A 7 -6.69 -19.29 28.45
C ILE A 7 -7.75 -18.62 27.59
N THR A 8 -8.34 -17.54 28.08
CA THR A 8 -9.11 -16.61 27.27
C THR A 8 -8.14 -16.08 26.22
N SER A 9 -8.24 -16.60 25.01
CA SER A 9 -7.51 -16.09 23.86
C SER A 9 -7.92 -14.64 23.65
N THR A 10 -7.07 -13.70 24.05
CA THR A 10 -7.20 -12.28 23.70
C THR A 10 -6.81 -12.11 22.24
N LEU A 11 -7.66 -12.57 21.33
CA LEU A 11 -7.50 -12.25 19.92
C LEU A 11 -7.55 -10.72 19.75
N PRO A 12 -6.63 -10.09 19.02
CA PRO A 12 -6.59 -8.63 18.88
C PRO A 12 -7.93 -8.04 18.43
N PHE A 13 -8.65 -8.75 17.56
CA PHE A 13 -9.94 -8.35 17.01
C PHE A 13 -11.15 -8.67 17.92
N ALA A 14 -10.95 -9.38 19.03
CA ALA A 14 -11.99 -9.67 20.02
C ALA A 14 -12.09 -8.57 21.10
N SER A 15 -11.14 -7.62 21.10
CA SER A 15 -11.18 -6.46 21.99
C SER A 15 -12.15 -5.39 21.45
N PRO A 16 -12.79 -4.57 22.31
CA PRO A 16 -13.61 -3.46 21.84
C PRO A 16 -12.81 -2.49 20.96
N GLY A 17 -13.35 -2.14 19.80
CA GLY A 17 -12.70 -1.25 18.85
C GLY A 17 -13.39 -1.27 17.50
N ARG A 18 -13.01 -0.34 16.63
CA ARG A 18 -13.37 -0.38 15.22
C ARG A 18 -12.17 -0.88 14.43
N PHE A 19 -12.35 -2.02 13.78
CA PHE A 19 -11.31 -2.65 12.97
C PHE A 19 -11.63 -2.45 11.51
N TYR A 20 -10.62 -2.02 10.76
CA TYR A 20 -10.74 -1.79 9.33
C TYR A 20 -9.88 -2.81 8.58
N LYS A 21 -10.48 -3.50 7.63
CA LYS A 21 -9.82 -4.41 6.71
C LYS A 21 -9.26 -3.61 5.55
N GLY A 22 -7.94 -3.60 5.40
CA GLY A 22 -7.27 -2.88 4.32
C GLY A 22 -6.25 -3.71 3.58
N ASN A 23 -5.91 -3.26 2.37
CA ASN A 23 -4.69 -3.69 1.68
C ASN A 23 -3.81 -2.46 1.40
N LEU A 24 -2.54 -2.54 1.79
CA LEU A 24 -1.55 -1.47 1.64
C LEU A 24 -0.61 -1.68 0.45
N HIS A 25 -0.57 -2.88 -0.13
CA HIS A 25 0.31 -3.22 -1.24
C HIS A 25 -0.51 -3.87 -2.35
N THR A 26 -0.79 -3.14 -3.43
CA THR A 26 -1.57 -3.65 -4.57
C THR A 26 -1.20 -2.91 -5.83
N HIS A 27 -1.07 -3.66 -6.91
CA HIS A 27 -0.68 -3.15 -8.23
C HIS A 27 -1.87 -3.20 -9.18
N CYS A 28 -1.87 -2.30 -10.16
CA CYS A 28 -2.80 -2.32 -11.28
C CYS A 28 -2.03 -2.21 -12.61
N THR A 29 -2.75 -2.09 -13.73
CA THR A 29 -2.14 -1.96 -15.07
C THR A 29 -1.32 -0.68 -15.28
N ARG A 30 -1.15 0.16 -14.26
CA ARG A 30 -0.23 1.30 -14.30
C ARG A 30 1.21 0.91 -13.97
N SER A 31 1.43 -0.28 -13.46
CA SER A 31 2.75 -0.91 -13.39
C SER A 31 2.68 -2.35 -13.91
N ASP A 32 2.78 -3.34 -13.04
CA ASP A 32 2.86 -4.77 -13.38
C ASP A 32 1.61 -5.56 -12.95
N GLY A 33 0.53 -4.89 -12.53
CA GLY A 33 -0.72 -5.55 -12.19
C GLY A 33 -1.56 -5.92 -13.42
N ASP A 34 -2.30 -7.03 -13.31
CA ASP A 34 -3.09 -7.58 -14.43
C ASP A 34 -4.41 -6.84 -14.72
N TYR A 35 -4.92 -6.07 -13.77
CA TYR A 35 -6.27 -5.47 -13.85
C TYR A 35 -6.24 -3.94 -13.80
N PRO A 36 -7.13 -3.25 -14.53
CA PRO A 36 -7.29 -1.80 -14.44
C PRO A 36 -7.64 -1.36 -13.02
N VAL A 37 -7.20 -0.17 -12.62
CA VAL A 37 -7.43 0.38 -11.27
C VAL A 37 -8.90 0.29 -10.81
N ALA A 38 -9.85 0.58 -11.70
CA ALA A 38 -11.28 0.52 -11.37
C ALA A 38 -11.73 -0.90 -10.99
N GLU A 39 -11.21 -1.92 -11.67
CA GLU A 39 -11.54 -3.32 -11.41
C GLU A 39 -10.90 -3.83 -10.12
N VAL A 40 -9.63 -3.44 -9.87
CA VAL A 40 -8.95 -3.73 -8.60
C VAL A 40 -9.74 -3.14 -7.43
N VAL A 41 -10.06 -1.85 -7.49
CA VAL A 41 -10.81 -1.16 -6.43
C VAL A 41 -12.19 -1.79 -6.22
N ARG A 42 -12.92 -2.08 -7.30
CA ARG A 42 -14.21 -2.78 -7.23
C ARG A 42 -14.09 -4.12 -6.52
N CYS A 43 -13.11 -4.95 -6.90
CA CYS A 43 -12.91 -6.27 -6.32
C CYS A 43 -12.63 -6.24 -4.82
N TYR A 44 -11.79 -5.31 -4.34
CA TYR A 44 -11.52 -5.17 -2.90
C TYR A 44 -12.74 -4.68 -2.13
N ARG A 45 -13.45 -3.67 -2.66
CA ARG A 45 -14.68 -3.18 -2.06
C ARG A 45 -15.75 -4.29 -1.95
N ASP A 46 -15.96 -5.05 -3.02
CA ASP A 46 -16.93 -6.16 -3.04
C ASP A 46 -16.55 -7.30 -2.08
N LYS A 47 -15.28 -7.38 -1.66
CA LYS A 47 -14.76 -8.32 -0.64
C LYS A 47 -14.79 -7.76 0.79
N GLY A 48 -15.49 -6.65 1.00
CA GLY A 48 -15.67 -6.02 2.31
C GLY A 48 -14.40 -5.44 2.90
N TYR A 49 -13.49 -4.94 2.07
CA TYR A 49 -12.40 -4.08 2.55
C TYR A 49 -12.94 -2.68 2.80
N ASP A 50 -12.38 -2.00 3.79
CA ASP A 50 -12.67 -0.61 4.16
C ASP A 50 -11.73 0.37 3.45
N PHE A 51 -10.50 -0.07 3.14
CA PHE A 51 -9.55 0.75 2.40
C PHE A 51 -8.58 -0.02 1.51
N LEU A 52 -8.03 0.68 0.52
CA LEU A 52 -7.05 0.16 -0.43
C LEU A 52 -5.98 1.20 -0.77
N ALA A 53 -4.71 0.81 -0.78
CA ALA A 53 -3.65 1.56 -1.43
C ALA A 53 -3.34 0.91 -2.79
N ILE A 54 -3.38 1.71 -3.85
CA ILE A 54 -2.79 1.33 -5.14
C ILE A 54 -1.35 1.82 -5.10
N SER A 55 -0.42 0.90 -4.97
CA SER A 55 1.00 1.13 -4.73
C SER A 55 1.81 0.63 -5.93
N ASP A 56 1.44 1.08 -7.13
CA ASP A 56 2.14 0.73 -8.37
C ASP A 56 3.64 1.05 -8.25
N HIS A 57 4.46 0.30 -8.99
CA HIS A 57 5.91 0.51 -9.00
C HIS A 57 6.28 1.92 -9.48
N PHE A 58 6.93 2.71 -8.63
CA PHE A 58 7.41 4.06 -8.91
C PHE A 58 8.78 4.03 -9.60
N LEU A 59 8.80 3.60 -10.86
CA LEU A 59 10.00 3.41 -11.68
C LEU A 59 9.90 4.12 -13.03
N GLU A 60 11.04 4.48 -13.60
CA GLU A 60 11.15 5.12 -14.92
C GLU A 60 10.43 4.32 -16.01
N ARG A 61 10.57 2.98 -16.01
CA ARG A 61 9.93 2.10 -17.00
C ARG A 61 8.39 2.16 -16.99
N TYR A 62 7.80 2.68 -15.93
CA TYR A 62 6.35 2.87 -15.77
C TYR A 62 5.95 4.34 -15.75
N ASP A 63 6.87 5.26 -16.06
CA ASP A 63 6.64 6.71 -16.01
C ASP A 63 6.26 7.22 -14.61
N TYR A 64 6.89 6.64 -13.57
CA TYR A 64 6.74 7.07 -12.16
C TYR A 64 5.26 7.27 -11.75
N PRO A 65 4.42 6.22 -11.85
CA PRO A 65 2.99 6.37 -11.71
C PRO A 65 2.61 6.64 -10.25
N ILE A 66 1.79 7.66 -10.04
CA ILE A 66 0.97 7.81 -8.83
C ILE A 66 -0.49 7.76 -9.27
N THR A 67 -1.17 6.70 -8.87
CA THR A 67 -2.52 6.39 -9.35
C THR A 67 -3.55 7.21 -8.58
N ASP A 68 -4.12 8.25 -9.21
CA ASP A 68 -5.21 9.02 -8.60
C ASP A 68 -6.48 8.15 -8.51
N THR A 69 -6.79 7.77 -7.29
CA THR A 69 -7.92 6.90 -6.95
C THR A 69 -9.05 7.65 -6.25
N ARG A 70 -8.96 8.98 -6.10
CA ARG A 70 -9.92 9.76 -5.30
C ARG A 70 -11.36 9.61 -5.80
N ALA A 71 -11.55 9.43 -7.11
CA ALA A 71 -12.84 9.20 -7.73
C ALA A 71 -13.55 7.90 -7.27
N PHE A 72 -12.82 6.94 -6.67
CA PHE A 72 -13.39 5.69 -6.18
C PHE A 72 -13.77 5.70 -4.69
N ARG A 73 -13.51 6.80 -3.98
CA ARG A 73 -13.83 6.94 -2.55
C ARG A 73 -15.34 7.08 -2.34
N SER A 74 -15.81 6.61 -1.19
CA SER A 74 -17.20 6.66 -0.75
C SER A 74 -17.26 6.76 0.78
N GLU A 75 -18.45 6.86 1.36
CA GLU A 75 -18.62 6.90 2.82
C GLU A 75 -18.17 5.61 3.52
N ALA A 76 -18.28 4.46 2.84
CA ALA A 76 -17.99 3.13 3.40
C ALA A 76 -16.67 2.52 2.91
N PHE A 77 -15.97 3.18 1.98
CA PHE A 77 -14.71 2.68 1.41
C PHE A 77 -13.85 3.84 0.95
N THR A 78 -12.55 3.82 1.29
CA THR A 78 -11.61 4.84 0.84
C THR A 78 -10.38 4.25 0.16
N THR A 79 -9.66 5.08 -0.57
CA THR A 79 -8.35 4.74 -1.14
C THR A 79 -7.27 5.65 -0.58
N LEU A 80 -6.07 5.12 -0.43
CA LEU A 80 -4.89 5.88 -0.02
C LEU A 80 -4.02 6.11 -1.26
N ILE A 81 -3.56 7.34 -1.45
CA ILE A 81 -2.59 7.65 -2.52
C ILE A 81 -1.25 7.06 -2.09
N ALA A 82 -0.68 6.19 -2.90
CA ALA A 82 0.53 5.46 -2.56
C ALA A 82 1.35 5.14 -3.80
N ALA A 83 2.59 4.73 -3.57
CA ALA A 83 3.47 4.17 -4.59
C ALA A 83 4.48 3.22 -3.93
N GLU A 84 5.00 2.26 -4.69
CA GLU A 84 6.16 1.48 -4.25
C GLU A 84 7.44 2.13 -4.77
N LEU A 85 8.23 2.71 -3.87
CA LEU A 85 9.47 3.42 -4.18
C LEU A 85 10.64 2.46 -4.32
N HIS A 86 11.54 2.75 -5.25
CA HIS A 86 12.70 1.92 -5.57
C HIS A 86 13.99 2.74 -5.62
N ALA A 87 15.00 2.36 -4.84
CA ALA A 87 16.32 2.98 -4.89
C ALA A 87 17.41 2.12 -4.26
N GLY A 88 18.67 2.36 -4.64
CA GLY A 88 19.82 1.60 -4.15
C GLY A 88 19.75 0.10 -4.48
N LYS A 89 20.61 -0.69 -3.85
CA LYS A 89 20.63 -2.15 -4.00
C LYS A 89 20.71 -2.84 -2.64
N LEU A 90 20.09 -3.99 -2.54
CA LEU A 90 20.27 -5.00 -1.52
C LEU A 90 21.56 -5.79 -1.78
N LEU A 91 21.98 -6.62 -0.82
CA LEU A 91 23.17 -7.47 -0.96
C LEU A 91 23.08 -8.50 -2.09
N ASN A 92 21.87 -8.80 -2.56
CA ASN A 92 21.57 -9.70 -3.67
C ASN A 92 21.35 -8.94 -5.00
N ASP A 93 21.80 -7.69 -5.11
CA ASP A 93 21.65 -6.82 -6.28
C ASP A 93 20.24 -6.34 -6.64
N GLU A 94 19.20 -6.81 -5.92
CA GLU A 94 17.83 -6.33 -6.07
C GLU A 94 17.66 -4.91 -5.53
N LEU A 95 16.70 -4.15 -6.06
CA LEU A 95 16.39 -2.81 -5.56
C LEU A 95 15.69 -2.89 -4.19
N TRP A 96 15.82 -1.85 -3.37
CA TRP A 96 14.92 -1.71 -2.23
C TRP A 96 13.50 -1.43 -2.70
N HIS A 97 12.52 -2.00 -2.01
CA HIS A 97 11.09 -1.74 -2.21
C HIS A 97 10.54 -1.12 -0.93
N VAL A 98 10.05 0.11 -1.01
CA VAL A 98 9.47 0.83 0.13
C VAL A 98 8.08 1.34 -0.24
N LEU A 99 7.08 0.92 0.53
CA LEU A 99 5.73 1.46 0.39
C LEU A 99 5.65 2.85 1.01
N ALA A 100 5.37 3.83 0.17
CA ALA A 100 5.06 5.18 0.60
C ALA A 100 3.55 5.40 0.47
N VAL A 101 2.86 5.50 1.62
CA VAL A 101 1.41 5.63 1.72
C VAL A 101 1.08 7.03 2.24
N GLY A 102 0.20 7.74 1.54
CA GLY A 102 -0.11 9.15 1.81
C GLY A 102 0.67 10.15 0.95
N LEU A 103 1.29 9.70 -0.15
CA LEU A 103 2.05 10.58 -1.03
C LEU A 103 1.19 11.66 -1.71
N PRO A 104 1.75 12.83 -2.04
CA PRO A 104 1.11 13.77 -2.94
C PRO A 104 1.11 13.22 -4.38
N LEU A 105 0.12 13.62 -5.19
CA LEU A 105 -0.03 13.13 -6.58
C LEU A 105 1.10 13.57 -7.52
N ASP A 106 1.82 14.63 -7.15
CA ASP A 106 2.93 15.21 -7.86
C ASP A 106 4.29 14.90 -7.20
N PHE A 107 4.37 13.83 -6.38
CA PHE A 107 5.63 13.41 -5.77
C PHE A 107 6.69 13.15 -6.86
N PRO A 108 7.85 13.84 -6.81
CA PRO A 108 8.79 13.80 -7.91
C PRO A 108 9.60 12.50 -7.96
N PRO A 109 10.10 12.09 -9.14
CA PRO A 109 11.06 11.00 -9.28
C PRO A 109 12.28 11.14 -8.38
N LYS A 110 12.98 10.02 -8.19
CA LYS A 110 14.24 10.01 -7.44
C LYS A 110 15.36 10.72 -8.22
N GLY A 111 16.34 11.27 -7.52
CA GLY A 111 17.58 11.75 -8.11
C GLY A 111 18.45 10.61 -8.68
N VAL A 112 19.45 10.96 -9.49
CA VAL A 112 20.38 9.99 -10.13
C VAL A 112 21.05 9.11 -9.08
N ASP A 113 21.65 9.73 -8.07
CA ASP A 113 22.40 9.04 -7.00
C ASP A 113 21.63 8.96 -5.67
N GLU A 114 20.32 9.20 -5.72
CA GLU A 114 19.49 9.16 -4.51
C GLU A 114 19.25 7.71 -4.05
N GLY A 115 19.73 7.41 -2.84
CA GLY A 115 19.49 6.15 -2.16
C GLY A 115 18.14 6.09 -1.46
N ILE A 116 17.73 4.89 -1.04
CA ILE A 116 16.39 4.66 -0.47
C ILE A 116 16.10 5.47 0.79
N VAL A 117 17.11 5.73 1.63
CA VAL A 117 16.95 6.52 2.86
C VAL A 117 16.55 7.96 2.53
N ALA A 118 17.32 8.64 1.66
CA ALA A 118 17.02 10.01 1.25
C ALA A 118 15.69 10.13 0.50
N LEU A 119 15.37 9.13 -0.34
CA LEU A 119 14.09 9.08 -1.03
C LEU A 119 12.92 8.90 -0.05
N ALA A 120 13.08 8.06 0.98
CA ALA A 120 12.07 7.86 2.01
C ALA A 120 11.86 9.11 2.88
N GLU A 121 12.92 9.86 3.21
CA GLU A 121 12.83 11.12 3.97
C GLU A 121 11.96 12.18 3.28
N ARG A 122 11.93 12.20 1.93
CA ARG A 122 11.03 13.08 1.17
C ARG A 122 9.56 12.65 1.18
N ALA A 123 9.30 11.40 1.54
CA ALA A 123 7.95 10.82 1.58
C ALA A 123 7.27 11.00 2.95
N PHE A 124 7.92 11.67 3.91
CA PHE A 124 7.41 11.99 5.26
C PHE A 124 6.99 13.45 5.40
#